data_AF-E5RKG0-F1
#
_entry.id   AF-E5RKG0-F1
#
_cell.length_a   1.000
_cell.length_b   1.000
_cell.length_c   1.000
_cell.angle_alpha   90.00
_cell.angle_beta   90.00
_cell.angle_gamma   90.00
#
_symmetry.space_group_name_H-M   'P 1'
#
loop_
_entity.id
_entity.type
_entity.pdbx_description
1 polymer ?
#
loop_
_entity_poly.entity_id
_entity_poly.type
_entity_poly.pdbx_seq_one_letter_code
_entity_poly.pdbx_strand_id
1 'polypeptide(L)'
;MARSKLLLGKLLPLILIFLGLLVQNACSPTEAPELTKRCDKKSTLTIKTECQSCSVNIAVKCPDGYIKITNGTVGVRDCRYSLKIQSYVLDIPGCRHICRKDYLQPQCCPGHWGPDCMECPGGARAPCGGRGVCDEGMEGTGSCSCRAGFRGTACENCAAEDVFGPNCSAVCSCVHGVCNSGISGDGTCECLSAYRGPRCDKPIPECAALLCPENSRCSPSSKDETKLQCKCLPSYKGDGQTCKPINPCLKNVCHPHASCSYLGPNRHSCVCQKGYQGDGQVCLPVDPCQTSYGNCPTKSTVCRYDGPGQSHCECKEHYRNFVPGVGCSMTDICESKNPCHKNANCSTVSPGQTQTKLHPIHLSCKHVSLAEPMG
;
A
#
# COMPACT_ATOMS: atom_id res chain seq x y z
N MET A 1 33.18 -76.58 -35.32
CA MET A 1 33.96 -76.14 -36.49
C MET A 1 34.37 -74.69 -36.23
N ALA A 2 35.48 -74.34 -35.59
CA ALA A 2 36.90 -74.54 -35.90
C ALA A 2 37.41 -73.78 -37.15
N ARG A 3 38.42 -72.92 -36.92
CA ARG A 3 39.37 -72.21 -37.81
C ARG A 3 38.91 -70.81 -38.31
N SER A 4 39.47 -69.65 -37.91
CA SER A 4 40.79 -69.15 -37.46
C SER A 4 41.79 -68.77 -38.58
N LYS A 5 42.40 -67.57 -38.39
CA LYS A 5 43.71 -67.05 -38.91
C LYS A 5 43.68 -66.32 -40.29
N LEU A 6 44.47 -65.28 -40.62
CA LEU A 6 45.50 -64.44 -39.96
C LEU A 6 45.98 -63.33 -40.94
N LEU A 7 46.24 -62.12 -40.42
CA LEU A 7 47.48 -61.28 -40.55
C LEU A 7 48.21 -60.98 -41.89
N LEU A 8 48.57 -59.69 -42.09
CA LEU A 8 49.94 -59.07 -42.11
C LEU A 8 49.81 -57.56 -42.52
N GLY A 9 50.23 -56.53 -41.75
CA GLY A 9 51.60 -56.01 -41.57
C GLY A 9 51.92 -54.89 -42.62
N LYS A 10 52.46 -53.68 -42.38
CA LYS A 10 53.36 -53.05 -41.38
C LYS A 10 53.37 -51.50 -41.60
N LEU A 11 53.64 -50.69 -40.57
CA LEU A 11 54.80 -49.77 -40.38
C LEU A 11 54.52 -48.55 -39.45
N LEU A 12 55.41 -48.39 -38.46
CA LEU A 12 55.61 -47.29 -37.50
C LEU A 12 56.55 -46.20 -38.09
N PRO A 13 56.69 -44.96 -37.54
CA PRO A 13 57.34 -44.67 -36.23
C PRO A 13 56.62 -43.56 -35.39
N LEU A 14 56.55 -43.59 -34.05
CA LEU A 14 57.54 -43.39 -32.96
C LEU A 14 57.95 -41.91 -32.69
N ILE A 15 57.27 -41.21 -31.75
CA ILE A 15 57.83 -40.14 -30.90
C ILE A 15 57.19 -40.20 -29.49
N LEU A 16 58.02 -39.91 -28.48
CA LEU A 16 57.98 -40.25 -27.05
C LEU A 16 57.56 -39.06 -26.14
N ILE A 17 56.92 -39.41 -25.00
CA ILE A 17 56.96 -38.81 -23.63
C ILE A 17 56.25 -37.46 -23.36
N PHE A 18 55.25 -37.45 -22.47
CA PHE A 18 55.34 -36.92 -21.08
C PHE A 18 54.04 -37.21 -20.29
N LEU A 19 54.15 -38.02 -19.23
CA LEU A 19 53.16 -38.21 -18.18
C LEU A 19 53.19 -37.00 -17.25
N GLY A 20 52.17 -36.15 -17.31
CA GLY A 20 51.89 -35.11 -16.32
C GLY A 20 50.74 -35.52 -15.42
N LEU A 21 50.99 -35.66 -14.12
CA LEU A 21 49.97 -35.75 -13.09
C LEU A 21 49.08 -34.49 -13.14
N LEU A 22 47.81 -34.66 -13.53
CA LEU A 22 46.77 -33.68 -13.22
C LEU A 22 46.04 -34.16 -11.98
N VAL A 23 46.39 -33.53 -10.86
CA VAL A 23 45.63 -33.53 -9.62
C VAL A 23 44.20 -33.15 -9.96
N GLN A 24 43.28 -34.11 -9.85
CA GLN A 24 41.85 -33.83 -9.84
C GLN A 24 41.58 -33.05 -8.55
N ASN A 25 41.59 -31.72 -8.65
CA ASN A 25 40.93 -30.88 -7.66
C ASN A 25 39.44 -31.21 -7.78
N ALA A 26 38.94 -32.02 -6.86
CA ALA A 26 37.52 -32.14 -6.61
C ALA A 26 37.00 -30.73 -6.33
N CYS A 27 36.34 -30.13 -7.31
CA CYS A 27 35.50 -28.98 -7.06
C CYS A 27 34.26 -29.56 -6.38
N SER A 28 34.23 -29.47 -5.05
CA SER A 28 33.03 -29.68 -4.26
C SER A 28 31.87 -28.92 -4.91
N PRO A 29 30.65 -29.49 -4.95
CA PRO A 29 29.49 -28.72 -5.35
C PRO A 29 29.42 -27.52 -4.41
N THR A 30 29.67 -26.34 -4.94
CA THR A 30 29.37 -25.10 -4.24
C THR A 30 27.88 -25.17 -3.99
N GLU A 31 27.51 -25.22 -2.71
CA GLU A 31 26.15 -25.03 -2.23
C GLU A 31 25.52 -23.91 -3.06
N ALA A 32 24.31 -24.16 -3.57
CA ALA A 32 23.53 -23.15 -4.27
C ALA A 32 23.60 -21.85 -3.44
N PRO A 33 23.96 -20.70 -4.03
CA PRO A 33 24.06 -19.50 -3.25
C PRO A 33 22.68 -19.25 -2.68
N GLU A 34 22.57 -19.22 -1.35
CA GLU A 34 21.45 -18.57 -0.67
C GLU A 34 21.16 -17.29 -1.43
N LEU A 35 19.92 -17.12 -1.87
CA LEU A 35 19.49 -16.01 -2.70
C LEU A 35 19.71 -14.72 -1.90
N THR A 36 20.91 -14.14 -1.99
CA THR A 36 21.28 -12.93 -1.27
C THR A 36 20.39 -11.83 -1.82
N LYS A 37 19.48 -11.33 -0.98
CA LYS A 37 18.53 -10.25 -1.34
C LYS A 37 19.21 -8.87 -1.30
N ARG A 38 20.37 -8.81 -0.63
CA ARG A 38 21.21 -7.62 -0.45
C ARG A 38 22.46 -7.74 -1.30
N CYS A 39 22.69 -6.70 -2.11
CA CYS A 39 23.84 -6.53 -2.99
C CYS A 39 24.57 -5.24 -2.62
N ASP A 40 24.75 -5.03 -1.31
CA ASP A 40 25.37 -3.82 -0.77
C ASP A 40 26.73 -3.56 -1.43
N LYS A 41 26.93 -2.33 -1.91
CA LYS A 41 28.12 -1.95 -2.66
C LYS A 41 29.18 -1.40 -1.71
N LYS A 42 30.37 -2.03 -1.72
CA LYS A 42 31.53 -1.49 -1.01
C LYS A 42 32.04 -0.24 -1.74
N SER A 43 32.12 0.86 -1.01
CA SER A 43 32.69 2.12 -1.49
C SER A 43 33.76 2.58 -0.50
N THR A 44 34.75 3.32 -0.99
CA THR A 44 35.86 3.81 -0.18
C THR A 44 35.87 5.32 -0.23
N LEU A 45 35.61 5.96 0.91
CA LEU A 45 35.74 7.39 1.07
C LEU A 45 37.17 7.74 1.46
N THR A 46 37.76 8.67 0.73
CA THR A 46 39.09 9.19 1.04
C THR A 46 38.98 10.68 1.28
N ILE A 47 39.45 11.12 2.44
CA ILE A 47 39.53 12.54 2.81
C ILE A 47 40.96 12.91 3.15
N LYS A 48 41.27 14.21 3.11
CA LYS A 48 42.56 14.74 3.52
C LYS A 48 42.37 15.59 4.77
N THR A 49 43.30 15.52 5.72
CA THR A 49 43.27 16.40 6.89
C THR A 49 43.58 17.85 6.49
N GLU A 50 43.31 18.77 7.40
CA GLU A 50 43.77 20.16 7.27
C GLU A 50 45.29 20.22 7.07
N CYS A 51 45.74 21.22 6.32
CA CYS A 51 47.15 21.42 6.04
C CYS A 51 47.84 22.09 7.24
N GLN A 52 48.94 21.50 7.71
CA GLN A 52 49.71 22.04 8.84
C GLN A 52 51.20 21.97 8.56
N SER A 53 52.01 22.53 9.46
CA SER A 53 53.46 22.34 9.41
C SER A 53 53.82 20.85 9.46
N CYS A 54 54.69 20.40 8.56
CA CYS A 54 55.09 18.99 8.48
C CYS A 54 55.69 18.44 9.79
N SER A 55 56.30 19.30 10.59
CA SER A 55 56.89 18.92 11.88
C SER A 55 55.83 18.54 12.92
N VAL A 56 54.64 19.13 12.87
CA VAL A 56 53.54 18.83 13.81
C VAL A 56 52.49 17.88 13.23
N ASN A 57 52.45 17.76 11.90
CA ASN A 57 51.46 16.93 11.21
C ASN A 57 51.56 15.44 11.60
N ILE A 58 52.73 14.94 12.02
CA ILE A 58 52.95 13.56 12.48
C ILE A 58 51.89 13.12 13.52
N ALA A 59 51.57 13.99 14.48
CA ALA A 59 50.64 13.72 15.57
C ALA A 59 49.16 13.89 15.19
N VAL A 60 48.85 14.43 14.00
CA VAL A 60 47.48 14.65 13.54
C VAL A 60 46.77 13.32 13.30
N LYS A 61 45.60 13.16 13.89
CA LYS A 61 44.74 11.98 13.74
C LYS A 61 43.71 12.20 12.63
N CYS A 62 43.29 11.11 12.00
CA CYS A 62 42.14 11.13 11.12
C CYS A 62 40.84 11.24 11.92
N PRO A 63 39.74 11.74 11.32
CA PRO A 63 38.42 11.75 11.94
C PRO A 63 37.95 10.34 12.34
N ASP A 64 36.99 10.26 13.25
CA ASP A 64 36.54 8.99 13.82
C ASP A 64 36.04 8.01 12.74
N GLY A 65 36.52 6.77 12.85
CA GLY A 65 36.23 5.70 11.90
C GLY A 65 36.99 5.79 10.57
N TYR A 66 37.89 6.76 10.39
CA TYR A 66 38.83 6.78 9.27
C TYR A 66 40.20 6.22 9.66
N ILE A 67 40.77 5.42 8.77
CA ILE A 67 42.11 4.84 8.88
C ILE A 67 43.11 5.79 8.23
N LYS A 68 44.18 6.12 8.97
CA LYS A 68 45.29 6.96 8.47
C LYS A 68 46.16 6.15 7.51
N ILE A 69 46.12 6.45 6.22
CA ILE A 69 46.89 5.73 5.18
C ILE A 69 48.36 6.13 5.22
N THR A 70 48.63 7.43 5.36
CA THR A 70 50.00 7.96 5.50
C THR A 70 50.52 7.88 6.94
N ASN A 71 50.32 6.75 7.62
CA ASN A 71 50.79 6.55 8.99
C ASN A 71 52.32 6.34 9.02
N GLY A 72 53.00 6.80 10.07
CA GLY A 72 54.46 6.68 10.18
C GLY A 72 55.29 7.63 9.31
N THR A 73 54.66 8.58 8.59
CA THR A 73 55.34 9.65 7.84
C THR A 73 54.81 11.01 8.27
N VAL A 74 55.44 12.11 7.83
CA VAL A 74 54.93 13.48 8.03
C VAL A 74 53.66 13.78 7.22
N GLY A 75 53.16 12.84 6.42
CA GLY A 75 52.04 13.05 5.50
C GLY A 75 52.49 13.49 4.10
N VAL A 76 51.53 13.80 3.25
CA VAL A 76 51.78 14.22 1.86
C VAL A 76 52.07 15.72 1.85
N ARG A 77 53.12 16.12 1.14
CA ARG A 77 53.55 17.51 0.96
C ARG A 77 52.88 18.16 -0.26
N ASP A 78 51.56 18.06 -0.33
CA ASP A 78 50.75 18.53 -1.46
C ASP A 78 49.85 19.73 -1.10
N CYS A 79 50.18 20.46 -0.04
CA CYS A 79 49.38 21.57 0.45
C CYS A 79 50.24 22.72 1.01
N ARG A 80 49.61 23.88 1.19
CA ARG A 80 50.19 25.04 1.88
C ARG A 80 49.25 25.48 2.99
N TYR A 81 49.81 26.00 4.08
CA TYR A 81 49.05 26.57 5.20
C TYR A 81 49.51 28.00 5.43
N SER A 82 48.58 28.86 5.84
CA SER A 82 48.82 30.29 5.96
C SER A 82 49.10 30.67 7.42
N LEU A 83 50.25 31.29 7.69
CA LEU A 83 50.57 31.88 8.99
C LEU A 83 50.33 33.39 8.93
N LYS A 84 49.51 33.91 9.85
CA LYS A 84 49.28 35.35 10.00
C LYS A 84 50.24 35.91 11.05
N ILE A 85 51.12 36.81 10.64
CA ILE A 85 52.02 37.55 11.53
C ILE A 85 51.69 39.04 11.38
N GLN A 86 51.02 39.60 12.37
CA GLN A 86 50.47 40.97 12.34
C GLN A 86 49.60 41.22 11.09
N SER A 87 50.06 42.03 10.14
CA SER A 87 49.36 42.37 8.90
C SER A 87 49.76 41.53 7.68
N TYR A 88 50.71 40.61 7.82
CA TYR A 88 51.20 39.77 6.72
C TYR A 88 50.67 38.34 6.81
N VAL A 89 50.28 37.78 5.66
CA VAL A 89 49.89 36.37 5.52
C VAL A 89 50.97 35.66 4.72
N LEU A 90 51.58 34.63 5.32
CA LEU A 90 52.65 33.85 4.71
C LEU A 90 52.13 32.45 4.35
N ASP A 91 52.20 32.08 3.07
CA ASP A 91 51.80 30.75 2.59
C ASP A 91 52.99 29.79 2.54
N ILE A 92 53.04 28.90 3.52
CA ILE A 92 54.18 28.02 3.76
C ILE A 92 53.83 26.60 3.30
N PRO A 93 54.77 25.87 2.67
CA PRO A 93 54.59 24.45 2.37
C PRO A 93 54.24 23.65 3.63
N GLY A 94 53.12 22.95 3.58
CA GLY A 94 52.62 22.12 4.66
C GLY A 94 52.47 20.66 4.28
N CYS A 95 52.07 19.88 5.26
CA CYS A 95 51.71 18.49 5.10
C CYS A 95 50.27 18.26 5.55
N ARG A 96 49.63 17.27 4.93
CA ARG A 96 48.35 16.72 5.39
C ARG A 96 48.32 15.21 5.22
N HIS A 97 47.48 14.55 6.01
CA HIS A 97 47.31 13.11 5.95
C HIS A 97 46.16 12.69 5.06
N ILE A 98 46.32 11.56 4.38
CA ILE A 98 45.25 10.89 3.65
C ILE A 98 44.59 9.89 4.59
N CYS A 99 43.28 10.02 4.75
CA CYS A 99 42.44 9.23 5.63
C CYS A 99 41.42 8.46 4.78
N ARG A 100 41.24 7.16 5.05
CA ARG A 100 40.36 6.27 4.29
C ARG A 100 39.33 5.63 5.19
N LYS A 101 38.08 5.57 4.75
CA LYS A 101 37.01 4.82 5.41
C LYS A 101 36.27 4.00 4.37
N ASP A 102 36.15 2.70 4.63
CA ASP A 102 35.30 1.85 3.81
C ASP A 102 33.86 1.99 4.31
N TYR A 103 32.95 2.29 3.38
CA TYR A 103 31.53 2.45 3.62
C TYR A 103 30.76 1.43 2.79
N LEU A 104 29.81 0.75 3.44
CA LEU A 104 28.92 -0.18 2.79
C LEU A 104 27.64 0.56 2.42
N GLN A 105 27.42 0.78 1.13
CA GLN A 105 26.20 1.42 0.64
C GLN A 105 25.09 0.37 0.52
N PRO A 106 23.98 0.48 1.29
CA PRO A 106 22.91 -0.49 1.23
C PRO A 106 22.26 -0.53 -0.15
N GLN A 107 22.15 -1.72 -0.75
CA GLN A 107 21.52 -1.90 -2.06
C GLN A 107 20.82 -3.26 -2.12
N CYS A 108 19.65 -3.27 -2.75
CA CYS A 108 18.97 -4.51 -3.09
C CYS A 108 19.60 -5.14 -4.33
N CYS A 109 19.59 -6.48 -4.38
CA CYS A 109 19.89 -7.18 -5.62
C CYS A 109 18.77 -6.97 -6.65
N PRO A 110 19.04 -7.18 -7.95
CA PRO A 110 18.02 -7.08 -8.99
C PRO A 110 16.78 -7.93 -8.66
N GLY A 111 15.61 -7.41 -8.99
CA GLY A 111 14.32 -8.02 -8.69
C GLY A 111 13.89 -7.93 -7.22
N HIS A 112 14.52 -7.05 -6.42
CA HIS A 112 14.15 -6.79 -5.03
C HIS A 112 13.97 -5.30 -4.74
N TRP A 113 13.11 -4.97 -3.79
CA TRP A 113 12.69 -3.60 -3.51
C TRP A 113 12.47 -3.31 -2.02
N GLY A 114 12.49 -2.03 -1.68
CA GLY A 114 12.26 -1.52 -0.34
C GLY A 114 13.45 -1.69 0.62
N PRO A 115 13.32 -1.22 1.88
CA PRO A 115 14.41 -1.24 2.85
C PRO A 115 14.84 -2.65 3.26
N ASP A 116 13.93 -3.62 3.19
CA ASP A 116 14.16 -5.04 3.52
C ASP A 116 14.53 -5.89 2.29
N CYS A 117 14.58 -5.29 1.09
CA CYS A 117 14.80 -5.98 -0.17
C CYS A 117 13.86 -7.18 -0.36
N MET A 118 12.55 -6.88 -0.33
CA MET A 118 11.50 -7.84 -0.65
C MET A 118 11.55 -8.18 -2.13
N GLU A 119 11.15 -9.40 -2.48
CA GLU A 119 11.13 -9.86 -3.86
C GLU A 119 10.02 -9.15 -4.65
N CYS A 120 10.31 -8.78 -5.90
CA CYS A 120 9.31 -8.23 -6.82
C CYS A 120 8.19 -9.24 -7.10
N PRO A 121 6.95 -8.78 -7.36
CA PRO A 121 5.86 -9.66 -7.80
C PRO A 121 6.29 -10.49 -9.03
N GLY A 122 6.00 -11.79 -9.06
CA GLY A 122 6.46 -12.70 -10.12
C GLY A 122 7.88 -13.27 -9.92
N GLY A 123 8.60 -12.84 -8.89
CA GLY A 123 9.90 -13.36 -8.49
C GLY A 123 11.09 -12.52 -8.97
N ALA A 124 12.23 -12.61 -8.28
CA ALA A 124 13.43 -11.85 -8.56
C ALA A 124 14.08 -12.22 -9.90
N ARG A 125 13.87 -13.47 -10.34
CA ARG A 125 14.40 -13.97 -11.63
C ARG A 125 13.59 -13.47 -12.83
N ALA A 126 12.30 -13.24 -12.65
CA ALA A 126 11.42 -12.74 -13.69
C ALA A 126 10.42 -11.73 -13.09
N PRO A 127 10.90 -10.54 -12.69
CA PRO A 127 10.04 -9.51 -12.10
C PRO A 127 8.85 -9.22 -13.00
N CYS A 128 7.68 -9.07 -12.40
CA CYS A 128 6.40 -8.88 -13.07
C CYS A 128 6.10 -9.98 -14.11
N GLY A 129 6.45 -11.23 -13.77
CA GLY A 129 6.24 -12.40 -14.64
C GLY A 129 7.01 -12.34 -15.96
N GLY A 130 8.04 -11.48 -16.05
CA GLY A 130 8.76 -11.17 -17.29
C GLY A 130 7.96 -10.32 -18.30
N ARG A 131 6.79 -9.83 -17.91
CA ARG A 131 5.81 -9.10 -18.74
C ARG A 131 5.65 -7.65 -18.33
N GLY A 132 6.53 -7.14 -17.48
CA GLY A 132 6.52 -5.78 -16.99
C GLY A 132 7.88 -5.34 -16.48
N VAL A 133 7.90 -4.18 -15.84
CA VAL A 133 9.06 -3.62 -15.13
C VAL A 133 8.67 -3.40 -13.68
N CYS A 134 9.47 -3.91 -12.75
CA CYS A 134 9.27 -3.71 -11.31
C CYS A 134 9.96 -2.41 -10.88
N ASP A 135 9.31 -1.64 -10.02
CA ASP A 135 9.92 -0.53 -9.29
C ASP A 135 10.83 -1.08 -8.17
N GLU A 136 12.04 -1.46 -8.58
CA GLU A 136 13.04 -2.13 -7.74
C GLU A 136 14.00 -1.16 -7.01
N GLY A 137 14.79 -1.69 -6.08
CA GLY A 137 15.77 -0.93 -5.31
C GLY A 137 15.28 -0.45 -3.94
N MET A 138 16.18 0.18 -3.18
CA MET A 138 15.96 0.52 -1.76
C MET A 138 14.78 1.48 -1.54
N GLU A 139 14.54 2.39 -2.49
CA GLU A 139 13.42 3.34 -2.48
C GLU A 139 12.24 2.90 -3.37
N GLY A 140 12.39 1.76 -4.05
CA GLY A 140 11.36 1.21 -4.91
C GLY A 140 10.14 0.76 -4.11
N THR A 141 8.98 0.79 -4.76
CA THR A 141 7.68 0.39 -4.19
C THR A 141 7.29 -1.05 -4.51
N GLY A 142 8.06 -1.74 -5.37
CA GLY A 142 7.73 -3.09 -5.85
C GLY A 142 6.55 -3.16 -6.81
N SER A 143 6.00 -2.00 -7.20
CA SER A 143 4.88 -1.94 -8.13
C SER A 143 5.32 -2.36 -9.53
N CYS A 144 4.48 -3.15 -10.19
CA CYS A 144 4.72 -3.63 -11.55
C CYS A 144 4.03 -2.75 -12.59
N SER A 145 4.84 -2.21 -13.50
CA SER A 145 4.36 -1.56 -14.72
C SER A 145 4.27 -2.58 -15.86
N CYS A 146 3.05 -3.05 -16.14
CA CYS A 146 2.83 -4.09 -17.15
C CYS A 146 2.98 -3.58 -18.59
N ARG A 147 3.50 -4.46 -19.45
CA ARG A 147 3.51 -4.23 -20.91
C ARG A 147 2.08 -4.27 -21.45
N ALA A 148 1.88 -3.63 -22.60
CA ALA A 148 0.60 -3.64 -23.30
C ALA A 148 0.07 -5.07 -23.49
N GLY A 149 -1.21 -5.28 -23.17
CA GLY A 149 -1.86 -6.60 -23.23
C GLY A 149 -1.86 -7.40 -21.92
N PHE A 150 -1.17 -6.93 -20.88
CA PHE A 150 -1.15 -7.57 -19.56
C PHE A 150 -1.70 -6.67 -18.46
N ARG A 151 -2.24 -7.28 -17.41
CA ARG A 151 -2.72 -6.63 -16.19
C ARG A 151 -2.48 -7.53 -14.97
N GLY A 152 -2.77 -7.00 -13.78
CA GLY A 152 -2.54 -7.69 -12.52
C GLY A 152 -1.34 -7.13 -11.77
N THR A 153 -1.13 -7.59 -10.54
CA THR A 153 -0.06 -7.07 -9.66
C THR A 153 1.32 -7.59 -10.06
N ALA A 154 1.37 -8.73 -10.74
CA ALA A 154 2.57 -9.36 -11.29
C ALA A 154 2.49 -9.52 -12.82
N CYS A 155 1.59 -8.80 -13.48
CA CYS A 155 1.30 -8.93 -14.93
C CYS A 155 0.93 -10.37 -15.34
N GLU A 156 0.23 -11.06 -14.45
CA GLU A 156 -0.15 -12.47 -14.52
C GLU A 156 -1.46 -12.72 -15.27
N ASN A 157 -2.17 -11.67 -15.66
CA ASN A 157 -3.43 -11.75 -16.39
C ASN A 157 -3.35 -11.08 -17.75
N CYS A 158 -4.13 -11.58 -18.71
CA CYS A 158 -4.38 -10.83 -19.93
C CYS A 158 -5.22 -9.59 -19.63
N ALA A 159 -4.93 -8.48 -20.31
CA ALA A 159 -5.67 -7.23 -20.13
C ALA A 159 -7.12 -7.37 -20.62
N ALA A 160 -7.30 -8.03 -21.76
CA ALA A 160 -8.60 -8.38 -22.34
C ALA A 160 -9.06 -9.78 -21.85
N GLU A 161 -10.38 -9.95 -21.70
CA GLU A 161 -10.99 -11.19 -21.18
C GLU A 161 -11.13 -12.28 -22.24
N ASP A 162 -11.14 -11.90 -23.52
CA ASP A 162 -11.41 -12.74 -24.69
C ASP A 162 -10.14 -13.10 -25.47
N VAL A 163 -8.97 -12.96 -24.84
CA VAL A 163 -7.68 -13.36 -25.43
C VAL A 163 -7.00 -14.44 -24.62
N PHE A 164 -6.18 -15.25 -25.30
CA PHE A 164 -5.52 -16.39 -24.69
C PHE A 164 -4.09 -16.60 -25.18
N GLY A 165 -3.40 -17.51 -24.49
CA GLY A 165 -2.05 -17.94 -24.78
C GLY A 165 -0.97 -17.12 -24.07
N PRO A 166 0.29 -17.57 -24.14
CA PRO A 166 1.37 -17.03 -23.32
C PRO A 166 1.73 -15.58 -23.65
N ASN A 167 1.23 -15.01 -24.75
CA ASN A 167 1.43 -13.60 -25.11
C ASN A 167 0.11 -12.81 -25.19
N CYS A 168 -1.03 -13.38 -24.76
CA CYS A 168 -2.35 -12.73 -24.82
C CYS A 168 -2.68 -12.12 -26.21
N SER A 169 -2.38 -12.87 -27.28
CA SER A 169 -2.49 -12.37 -28.67
C SER A 169 -3.52 -13.14 -29.50
N ALA A 170 -3.86 -14.37 -29.12
CA ALA A 170 -4.90 -15.13 -29.80
C ALA A 170 -6.28 -14.71 -29.25
N VAL A 171 -7.25 -14.51 -30.14
CA VAL A 171 -8.60 -14.07 -29.78
C VAL A 171 -9.54 -15.28 -29.77
N CYS A 172 -10.38 -15.37 -28.75
CA CYS A 172 -11.41 -16.39 -28.61
C CYS A 172 -12.44 -16.31 -29.76
N SER A 173 -12.86 -17.46 -30.28
CA SER A 173 -13.78 -17.53 -31.42
C SER A 173 -15.14 -18.17 -31.11
N CYS A 174 -15.42 -18.41 -29.82
CA CYS A 174 -16.66 -19.02 -29.33
C CYS A 174 -17.86 -18.10 -29.61
N VAL A 175 -18.92 -18.63 -30.25
CA VAL A 175 -20.14 -17.86 -30.53
C VAL A 175 -21.12 -17.96 -29.36
N HIS A 176 -21.45 -19.18 -28.92
CA HIS A 176 -22.34 -19.44 -27.79
C HIS A 176 -21.66 -20.33 -26.74
N GLY A 177 -20.58 -19.82 -26.14
CA GLY A 177 -19.80 -20.57 -25.17
C GLY A 177 -18.87 -19.69 -24.36
N VAL A 178 -18.28 -20.28 -23.32
CA VAL A 178 -17.23 -19.66 -22.52
C VAL A 178 -15.88 -20.15 -23.05
N CYS A 179 -14.95 -19.23 -23.28
CA CYS A 179 -13.62 -19.53 -23.77
C CYS A 179 -12.66 -19.82 -22.61
N ASN A 180 -11.78 -20.81 -22.77
CA ASN A 180 -10.61 -20.98 -21.93
C ASN A 180 -9.57 -19.90 -22.26
N SER A 181 -9.78 -18.71 -21.70
CA SER A 181 -8.97 -17.51 -21.94
C SER A 181 -7.83 -17.34 -20.91
N GLY A 182 -7.01 -16.30 -21.09
CA GLY A 182 -5.89 -16.01 -20.19
C GLY A 182 -4.56 -16.58 -20.65
N ILE A 183 -3.50 -16.35 -19.85
CA ILE A 183 -2.10 -16.64 -20.22
C ILE A 183 -1.85 -18.13 -20.45
N SER A 184 -2.51 -18.99 -19.66
CA SER A 184 -2.46 -20.45 -19.76
C SER A 184 -3.62 -21.02 -20.58
N GLY A 185 -4.52 -20.17 -21.07
CA GLY A 185 -5.67 -20.58 -21.87
C GLY A 185 -5.25 -21.11 -23.23
N ASP A 186 -5.99 -22.10 -23.73
CA ASP A 186 -5.80 -22.73 -25.05
C ASP A 186 -6.88 -22.32 -26.06
N GLY A 187 -7.84 -21.48 -25.65
CA GLY A 187 -8.91 -20.99 -26.50
C GLY A 187 -10.03 -22.00 -26.77
N THR A 188 -10.03 -23.16 -26.09
CA THR A 188 -11.13 -24.12 -26.19
C THR A 188 -12.43 -23.54 -25.68
N CYS A 189 -13.55 -23.93 -26.29
CA CYS A 189 -14.87 -23.41 -25.95
C CYS A 189 -15.68 -24.45 -25.17
N GLU A 190 -16.17 -24.05 -23.99
CA GLU A 190 -17.24 -24.75 -23.29
C GLU A 190 -18.59 -24.21 -23.78
N CYS A 191 -19.35 -25.02 -24.50
CA CYS A 191 -20.57 -24.56 -25.15
C CYS A 191 -21.75 -24.38 -24.17
N LEU A 192 -22.49 -23.29 -24.36
CA LEU A 192 -23.77 -23.09 -23.69
C LEU A 192 -24.76 -24.19 -24.09
N SER A 193 -25.64 -24.51 -23.15
CA SER A 193 -26.68 -25.51 -23.32
C SER A 193 -27.57 -25.14 -24.53
N ALA A 194 -27.59 -25.99 -25.55
CA ALA A 194 -28.20 -25.85 -26.90
C ALA A 194 -27.21 -25.78 -28.07
N TYR A 195 -25.91 -25.62 -27.84
CA TYR A 195 -24.92 -25.48 -28.92
C TYR A 195 -23.82 -26.53 -28.82
N ARG A 196 -23.22 -26.84 -29.97
CA ARG A 196 -22.16 -27.84 -30.14
C ARG A 196 -21.15 -27.38 -31.19
N GLY A 197 -20.07 -28.15 -31.28
CA GLY A 197 -18.96 -27.87 -32.19
C GLY A 197 -17.87 -27.04 -31.51
N PRO A 198 -16.67 -26.97 -32.13
CA PRO A 198 -15.50 -26.36 -31.50
C PRO A 198 -15.64 -24.85 -31.25
N ARG A 199 -16.58 -24.18 -31.93
CA ARG A 199 -16.89 -22.75 -31.77
C ARG A 199 -18.27 -22.49 -31.17
N CYS A 200 -19.00 -23.54 -30.79
CA CYS A 200 -20.37 -23.43 -30.27
C CYS A 200 -21.32 -22.65 -31.20
N ASP A 201 -21.14 -22.83 -32.51
CA ASP A 201 -21.87 -22.16 -33.57
C ASP A 201 -23.04 -23.01 -34.10
N LYS A 202 -23.05 -24.32 -33.82
CA LYS A 202 -24.06 -25.24 -34.31
C LYS A 202 -25.09 -25.54 -33.22
N PRO A 203 -26.40 -25.32 -33.44
CA PRO A 203 -27.40 -25.75 -32.48
C PRO A 203 -27.46 -27.29 -32.41
N ILE A 204 -27.80 -27.79 -31.23
CA ILE A 204 -28.14 -29.20 -30.99
C ILE A 204 -29.53 -29.43 -31.62
N PRO A 205 -29.70 -30.39 -32.55
CA PRO A 205 -30.95 -30.57 -33.30
C PRO A 205 -32.19 -30.70 -32.39
N GLU A 206 -32.06 -31.43 -31.29
CA GLU A 206 -33.12 -31.67 -30.31
C GLU A 206 -33.51 -30.38 -29.57
N CYS A 207 -32.54 -29.50 -29.30
CA CYS A 207 -32.79 -28.20 -28.70
C CYS A 207 -33.40 -27.20 -29.70
N ALA A 208 -33.03 -27.28 -30.98
CA ALA A 208 -33.63 -26.45 -32.02
C ALA A 208 -35.13 -26.77 -32.20
N ALA A 209 -35.49 -28.05 -32.07
CA ALA A 209 -36.89 -28.50 -32.14
C ALA A 209 -37.74 -28.04 -30.94
N LEU A 210 -37.12 -27.81 -29.77
CA LEU A 210 -37.81 -27.37 -28.54
C LEU A 210 -38.32 -25.92 -28.60
N LEU A 211 -37.79 -25.09 -29.52
CA LEU A 211 -38.19 -23.68 -29.71
C LEU A 211 -38.32 -22.91 -28.38
N CYS A 212 -37.25 -22.95 -27.58
CA CYS A 212 -37.24 -22.33 -26.26
C CYS A 212 -37.51 -20.80 -26.36
N PRO A 213 -38.43 -20.27 -25.53
CA PRO A 213 -38.81 -18.85 -25.56
C PRO A 213 -37.71 -17.94 -25.00
N GLU A 214 -37.90 -16.63 -25.15
CA GLU A 214 -36.94 -15.63 -24.67
C GLU A 214 -36.60 -15.82 -23.18
N ASN A 215 -35.35 -15.55 -22.82
CA ASN A 215 -34.83 -15.70 -21.45
C ASN A 215 -34.87 -17.14 -20.90
N SER A 216 -34.94 -18.13 -21.79
CA SER A 216 -34.77 -19.55 -21.47
C SER A 216 -33.67 -20.20 -22.33
N ARG A 217 -33.15 -21.34 -21.88
CA ARG A 217 -32.16 -22.16 -22.56
C ARG A 217 -32.56 -23.62 -22.52
N CYS A 218 -32.16 -24.39 -23.53
CA CYS A 218 -32.32 -25.83 -23.54
C CYS A 218 -31.33 -26.47 -22.56
N SER A 219 -31.77 -27.31 -21.63
CA SER A 219 -30.89 -28.08 -20.74
C SER A 219 -31.47 -29.47 -20.46
N PRO A 220 -30.65 -30.43 -20.00
CA PRO A 220 -31.16 -31.69 -19.47
C PRO A 220 -32.24 -31.46 -18.40
N SER A 221 -33.27 -32.31 -18.39
CA SER A 221 -34.34 -32.25 -17.40
C SER A 221 -33.82 -32.68 -16.04
N SER A 222 -34.32 -32.04 -14.98
CA SER A 222 -33.96 -32.40 -13.60
C SER A 222 -34.47 -33.79 -13.18
N LYS A 223 -35.41 -34.37 -13.93
CA LYS A 223 -35.96 -35.71 -13.66
C LYS A 223 -35.27 -36.80 -14.49
N ASP A 224 -34.70 -36.44 -15.63
CA ASP A 224 -34.10 -37.35 -16.60
C ASP A 224 -33.07 -36.60 -17.44
N GLU A 225 -31.79 -36.89 -17.24
CA GLU A 225 -30.69 -36.21 -17.93
C GLU A 225 -30.66 -36.51 -19.44
N THR A 226 -31.34 -37.57 -19.89
CA THR A 226 -31.42 -37.90 -21.32
C THR A 226 -32.48 -37.09 -22.05
N LYS A 227 -33.41 -36.45 -21.31
CA LYS A 227 -34.49 -35.63 -21.87
C LYS A 227 -34.13 -34.16 -21.80
N LEU A 228 -34.22 -33.46 -22.92
CA LEU A 228 -33.99 -32.02 -22.99
C LEU A 228 -35.29 -31.23 -22.73
N GLN A 229 -35.18 -30.12 -22.01
CA GLN A 229 -36.28 -29.19 -21.76
C GLN A 229 -35.80 -27.74 -21.73
N CYS A 230 -36.71 -26.79 -21.96
CA CYS A 230 -36.41 -25.39 -21.76
C CYS A 230 -36.37 -25.07 -20.25
N LYS A 231 -35.35 -24.33 -19.84
CA LYS A 231 -35.14 -23.87 -18.47
C LYS A 231 -34.77 -22.40 -18.50
N CYS A 232 -35.26 -21.61 -17.56
CA CYS A 232 -34.93 -20.19 -17.52
C CYS A 232 -33.41 -19.96 -17.43
N LEU A 233 -32.94 -18.88 -18.06
CA LEU A 233 -31.57 -18.41 -17.92
C LEU A 233 -31.23 -18.16 -16.45
N PRO A 234 -29.94 -18.19 -16.07
CA PRO A 234 -29.54 -17.71 -14.75
C PRO A 234 -30.09 -16.30 -14.54
N SER A 235 -30.54 -15.98 -13.32
CA SER A 235 -31.19 -14.70 -12.99
C SER A 235 -32.66 -14.52 -13.42
N TYR A 236 -33.26 -15.53 -14.04
CA TYR A 236 -34.69 -15.57 -14.36
C TYR A 236 -35.40 -16.70 -13.61
N LYS A 237 -36.70 -16.54 -13.33
CA LYS A 237 -37.55 -17.53 -12.65
C LYS A 237 -38.79 -17.84 -13.47
N GLY A 238 -39.26 -19.08 -13.39
CA GLY A 238 -40.41 -19.57 -14.14
C GLY A 238 -40.39 -21.08 -14.33
N ASP A 239 -41.24 -21.56 -15.22
CA ASP A 239 -41.38 -22.96 -15.61
C ASP A 239 -40.50 -23.36 -16.82
N GLY A 240 -39.69 -22.42 -17.33
CA GLY A 240 -38.89 -22.61 -18.54
C GLY A 240 -39.59 -22.17 -19.83
N GLN A 241 -40.91 -22.02 -19.81
CA GLN A 241 -41.69 -21.49 -20.92
C GLN A 241 -42.07 -20.01 -20.72
N THR A 242 -42.27 -19.61 -19.47
CA THR A 242 -42.52 -18.21 -19.06
C THR A 242 -41.45 -17.79 -18.06
N CYS A 243 -40.38 -17.18 -18.56
CA CYS A 243 -39.24 -16.77 -17.73
C CYS A 243 -39.29 -15.26 -17.42
N LYS A 244 -39.55 -14.93 -16.15
CA LYS A 244 -39.57 -13.54 -15.66
C LYS A 244 -38.26 -13.21 -14.95
N PRO A 245 -37.73 -11.99 -15.08
CA PRO A 245 -36.50 -11.61 -14.38
C PRO A 245 -36.70 -11.69 -12.87
N ILE A 246 -35.70 -12.18 -12.16
CA ILE A 246 -35.70 -12.18 -10.70
C ILE A 246 -35.43 -10.74 -10.24
N ASN A 247 -36.31 -10.18 -9.44
CA ASN A 247 -36.07 -8.92 -8.74
C ASN A 247 -35.64 -9.22 -7.30
N PRO A 248 -34.35 -9.02 -6.95
CA PRO A 248 -33.86 -9.26 -5.59
C PRO A 248 -34.53 -8.37 -4.56
N CYS A 249 -34.91 -7.13 -4.89
CA CYS A 249 -35.49 -6.16 -3.96
C CYS A 249 -36.86 -6.58 -3.40
N LEU A 250 -37.53 -7.56 -4.02
CA LEU A 250 -38.77 -8.15 -3.48
C LEU A 250 -38.50 -9.13 -2.33
N LYS A 251 -37.23 -9.49 -2.11
CA LYS A 251 -36.74 -10.22 -0.94
C LYS A 251 -35.95 -9.20 -0.12
N ASN A 252 -36.04 -9.24 1.22
CA ASN A 252 -35.32 -8.30 2.10
C ASN A 252 -33.79 -8.54 2.02
N VAL A 253 -33.17 -8.12 0.92
CA VAL A 253 -31.75 -8.37 0.58
C VAL A 253 -30.82 -7.23 0.97
N CYS A 254 -31.37 -6.08 1.36
CA CYS A 254 -30.62 -4.94 1.85
C CYS A 254 -30.87 -4.74 3.34
N HIS A 255 -30.05 -3.91 3.99
CA HIS A 255 -30.30 -3.48 5.35
C HIS A 255 -31.69 -2.83 5.50
N PRO A 256 -32.38 -2.95 6.65
CA PRO A 256 -33.66 -2.28 6.90
C PRO A 256 -33.61 -0.74 6.74
N HIS A 257 -32.44 -0.13 7.00
CA HIS A 257 -32.17 1.30 6.78
C HIS A 257 -31.50 1.59 5.44
N ALA A 258 -31.65 0.69 4.46
CA ALA A 258 -31.20 0.90 3.09
C ALA A 258 -32.39 0.88 2.13
N SER A 259 -32.23 1.56 1.01
CA SER A 259 -33.12 1.49 -0.14
C SER A 259 -32.54 0.53 -1.17
N CYS A 260 -33.37 -0.38 -1.69
CA CYS A 260 -32.97 -1.30 -2.74
C CYS A 260 -33.38 -0.75 -4.11
N SER A 261 -32.44 -0.70 -5.04
CA SER A 261 -32.66 -0.34 -6.44
C SER A 261 -32.47 -1.55 -7.34
N TYR A 262 -33.44 -1.82 -8.20
CA TYR A 262 -33.38 -2.92 -9.16
C TYR A 262 -32.55 -2.50 -10.39
N LEU A 263 -31.46 -3.20 -10.65
CA LEU A 263 -30.52 -2.87 -11.74
C LEU A 263 -30.64 -3.81 -12.95
N GLY A 264 -31.50 -4.82 -12.88
CA GLY A 264 -31.66 -5.85 -13.91
C GLY A 264 -31.80 -7.25 -13.32
N PRO A 265 -31.93 -8.29 -14.16
CA PRO A 265 -32.20 -9.66 -13.71
C PRO A 265 -31.21 -10.12 -12.63
N ASN A 266 -31.75 -10.41 -11.44
CA ASN A 266 -31.03 -10.79 -10.22
C ASN A 266 -29.91 -9.83 -9.78
N ARG A 267 -29.91 -8.58 -10.27
CA ARG A 267 -28.95 -7.53 -9.90
C ARG A 267 -29.67 -6.40 -9.17
N HIS A 268 -29.03 -5.91 -8.12
CA HIS A 268 -29.56 -4.83 -7.30
C HIS A 268 -28.42 -4.01 -6.70
N SER A 269 -28.72 -2.81 -6.24
CA SER A 269 -27.84 -2.02 -5.39
C SER A 269 -28.59 -1.57 -4.15
N CYS A 270 -27.93 -1.67 -3.00
CA CYS A 270 -28.41 -1.17 -1.72
C CYS A 270 -27.72 0.16 -1.43
N VAL A 271 -28.50 1.17 -1.06
CA VAL A 271 -27.97 2.48 -0.65
C VAL A 271 -28.56 2.84 0.70
N CYS A 272 -27.70 3.11 1.68
CA CYS A 272 -28.15 3.55 3.00
C CYS A 272 -29.02 4.80 2.89
N GLN A 273 -30.10 4.82 3.67
CA GLN A 273 -30.99 5.97 3.76
C GLN A 273 -30.24 7.18 4.34
N LYS A 274 -30.79 8.37 4.12
CA LYS A 274 -30.20 9.62 4.63
C LYS A 274 -29.99 9.54 6.15
N GLY A 275 -28.79 9.91 6.60
CA GLY A 275 -28.39 9.84 8.01
C GLY A 275 -27.71 8.53 8.43
N TYR A 276 -27.56 7.57 7.50
CA TYR A 276 -26.80 6.35 7.70
C TYR A 276 -25.63 6.27 6.71
N GLN A 277 -24.58 5.55 7.10
CA GLN A 277 -23.39 5.28 6.28
C GLN A 277 -23.07 3.79 6.24
N GLY A 278 -22.47 3.35 5.13
CA GLY A 278 -22.07 1.97 4.92
C GLY A 278 -22.25 1.55 3.46
N ASP A 279 -22.23 0.24 3.21
CA ASP A 279 -22.31 -0.37 1.88
C ASP A 279 -23.74 -0.72 1.45
N GLY A 280 -24.74 -0.38 2.27
CA GLY A 280 -26.15 -0.69 2.02
C GLY A 280 -26.58 -2.08 2.51
N GLN A 281 -25.63 -2.99 2.78
CA GLN A 281 -25.89 -4.24 3.49
C GLN A 281 -25.78 -4.05 5.00
N VAL A 282 -24.84 -3.20 5.41
CA VAL A 282 -24.74 -2.68 6.76
C VAL A 282 -24.89 -1.17 6.67
N CYS A 283 -25.87 -0.63 7.40
CA CYS A 283 -26.06 0.81 7.51
C CYS A 283 -26.00 1.21 8.97
N LEU A 284 -24.93 1.91 9.34
CA LEU A 284 -24.71 2.44 10.67
C LEU A 284 -25.19 3.89 10.72
N PRO A 285 -25.81 4.32 11.84
CA PRO A 285 -26.21 5.71 11.99
C PRO A 285 -24.97 6.61 11.96
N VAL A 286 -25.05 7.71 11.22
CA VAL A 286 -24.03 8.75 11.22
C VAL A 286 -24.24 9.62 12.46
N ASP A 287 -23.25 9.70 13.33
CA ASP A 287 -23.24 10.68 14.42
C ASP A 287 -22.53 11.96 13.93
N PRO A 288 -23.25 13.06 13.67
CA PRO A 288 -22.62 14.30 13.24
C PRO A 288 -21.70 14.88 14.32
N CYS A 289 -21.91 14.59 15.61
CA CYS A 289 -21.02 15.08 16.66
C CYS A 289 -19.61 14.48 16.59
N GLN A 290 -19.44 13.31 15.96
CA GLN A 290 -18.12 12.71 15.69
C GLN A 290 -17.43 13.34 14.47
N THR A 291 -18.17 14.07 13.63
CA THR A 291 -17.66 14.68 12.40
C THR A 291 -17.75 16.20 12.49
N SER A 292 -16.62 16.90 12.58
CA SER A 292 -16.61 18.37 12.70
C SER A 292 -17.44 18.89 13.89
N TYR A 293 -17.57 18.08 14.95
CA TYR A 293 -18.33 18.41 16.16
C TYR A 293 -19.78 18.87 15.88
N GLY A 294 -20.45 18.27 14.89
CA GLY A 294 -21.81 18.64 14.48
C GLY A 294 -21.94 20.07 13.94
N ASN A 295 -20.83 20.69 13.54
CA ASN A 295 -20.71 22.13 13.25
C ASN A 295 -21.07 23.04 14.44
N CYS A 296 -20.98 22.51 15.66
CA CYS A 296 -21.18 23.29 16.88
C CYS A 296 -19.91 24.04 17.29
N PRO A 297 -20.01 25.33 17.71
CA PRO A 297 -18.88 26.07 18.24
C PRO A 297 -18.32 25.45 19.53
N THR A 298 -17.16 24.80 19.45
CA THR A 298 -16.55 24.03 20.55
C THR A 298 -16.25 24.83 21.81
N LYS A 299 -16.14 26.17 21.72
CA LYS A 299 -15.81 27.02 22.86
C LYS A 299 -16.97 27.13 23.86
N SER A 300 -18.17 27.38 23.38
CA SER A 300 -19.34 27.71 24.21
C SER A 300 -20.52 26.74 24.10
N THR A 301 -20.40 25.68 23.28
CA THR A 301 -21.48 24.71 23.06
C THR A 301 -21.05 23.26 23.25
N VAL A 302 -22.03 22.38 23.50
CA VAL A 302 -21.94 20.92 23.50
C VAL A 302 -22.80 20.40 22.36
N CYS A 303 -22.24 19.53 21.52
CA CYS A 303 -23.03 18.84 20.49
C CYS A 303 -23.84 17.70 21.11
N ARG A 304 -25.13 17.61 20.77
CA ARG A 304 -26.03 16.52 21.16
C ARG A 304 -26.50 15.77 19.94
N TYR A 305 -26.38 14.45 20.01
CA TYR A 305 -26.87 13.55 18.99
C TYR A 305 -28.37 13.31 19.15
N ASP A 306 -29.16 13.64 18.13
CA ASP A 306 -30.62 13.51 18.14
C ASP A 306 -31.11 12.30 17.37
N GLY A 307 -30.25 11.73 16.53
CA GLY A 307 -30.59 10.61 15.69
C GLY A 307 -29.69 10.53 14.45
N PRO A 308 -29.91 9.53 13.58
CA PRO A 308 -29.04 9.27 12.44
C PRO A 308 -28.92 10.52 11.54
N GLY A 309 -27.70 11.07 11.44
CA GLY A 309 -27.39 12.28 10.68
C GLY A 309 -27.95 13.58 11.25
N GLN A 310 -28.46 13.58 12.48
CA GLN A 310 -29.08 14.73 13.13
C GLN A 310 -28.45 15.01 14.50
N SER A 311 -28.16 16.29 14.73
CA SER A 311 -27.60 16.79 15.98
C SER A 311 -27.97 18.24 16.18
N HIS A 312 -27.99 18.69 17.43
CA HIS A 312 -28.11 20.10 17.78
C HIS A 312 -27.02 20.55 18.75
N CYS A 313 -26.86 21.86 18.87
CA CYS A 313 -25.89 22.47 19.77
C CYS A 313 -26.61 23.01 21.02
N GLU A 314 -26.19 22.55 22.19
CA GLU A 314 -26.62 23.09 23.48
C GLU A 314 -25.55 24.03 24.04
N CYS A 315 -25.95 25.09 24.74
CA CYS A 315 -24.99 25.92 25.44
C CYS A 315 -24.31 25.15 26.58
N LYS A 316 -23.01 25.32 26.73
CA LYS A 316 -22.30 24.88 27.94
C LYS A 316 -22.84 25.62 29.17
N GLU A 317 -22.58 25.06 30.34
CA GLU A 317 -22.92 25.71 31.61
C GLU A 317 -22.32 27.14 31.68
N HIS A 318 -23.10 28.08 32.22
CA HIS A 318 -22.80 29.52 32.25
C HIS A 318 -22.70 30.20 30.87
N TYR A 319 -23.24 29.59 29.82
CA TYR A 319 -23.49 30.25 28.54
C TYR A 319 -24.99 30.23 28.20
N ARG A 320 -25.45 31.23 27.45
CA ARG A 320 -26.85 31.43 27.02
C ARG A 320 -26.93 31.99 25.61
N ASN A 321 -28.12 32.00 25.03
CA ASN A 321 -28.43 32.62 23.72
C ASN A 321 -27.56 32.05 22.58
N PHE A 322 -27.83 30.81 22.16
CA PHE A 322 -27.16 30.18 21.04
C PHE A 322 -27.43 30.92 19.71
N VAL A 323 -26.37 31.23 18.98
CA VAL A 323 -26.43 31.76 17.62
C VAL A 323 -25.68 30.81 16.67
N PRO A 324 -26.32 30.32 15.59
CA PRO A 324 -25.66 29.43 14.62
C PRO A 324 -24.34 30.00 14.10
N GLY A 325 -23.27 29.20 14.10
CA GLY A 325 -21.93 29.59 13.65
C GLY A 325 -21.12 30.46 14.64
N VAL A 326 -21.77 31.20 15.53
CA VAL A 326 -21.11 32.07 16.53
C VAL A 326 -20.99 31.37 17.89
N GLY A 327 -22.00 30.62 18.31
CA GLY A 327 -22.05 29.90 19.58
C GLY A 327 -22.89 30.64 20.61
N CYS A 328 -22.72 30.29 21.88
CA CYS A 328 -23.42 30.93 22.98
C CYS A 328 -22.60 32.07 23.61
N SER A 329 -23.30 33.06 24.17
CA SER A 329 -22.72 34.17 24.93
C SER A 329 -22.59 33.80 26.41
N MET A 330 -21.56 34.29 27.09
CA MET A 330 -21.43 34.06 28.54
C MET A 330 -22.62 34.65 29.29
N THR A 331 -23.14 33.90 30.25
CA THR A 331 -24.19 34.35 31.17
C THR A 331 -23.57 35.32 32.16
N ASP A 332 -24.11 36.54 32.23
CA ASP A 332 -23.71 37.49 33.26
C ASP A 332 -24.31 37.07 34.62
N ILE A 333 -23.44 36.65 35.53
CA ILE A 333 -23.78 36.23 36.89
C ILE A 333 -24.18 37.45 37.72
N CYS A 334 -23.61 38.62 37.45
CA CYS A 334 -23.90 39.86 38.16
C CYS A 334 -25.32 40.37 37.86
N GLU A 335 -25.82 40.14 36.65
CA GLU A 335 -27.20 40.46 36.26
C GLU A 335 -28.21 39.40 36.74
N SER A 336 -27.83 38.12 36.67
CA SER A 336 -28.77 37.01 36.97
C SER A 336 -28.88 36.71 38.47
N LYS A 337 -27.77 36.73 39.21
CA LYS A 337 -27.73 36.47 40.66
C LYS A 337 -26.44 37.05 41.25
N ASN A 338 -26.44 38.36 41.49
CA ASN A 338 -25.27 39.07 42.02
C ASN A 338 -24.80 38.45 43.37
N PRO A 339 -23.64 37.78 43.42
CA PRO A 339 -23.11 37.18 44.65
C PRO A 339 -22.37 38.20 45.52
N CYS A 340 -22.20 39.44 45.05
CA CYS A 340 -21.40 40.46 45.69
C CYS A 340 -22.21 41.25 46.72
N HIS A 341 -21.51 41.74 47.76
CA HIS A 341 -22.10 42.67 48.71
C HIS A 341 -22.54 43.96 48.02
N LYS A 342 -23.58 44.63 48.54
CA LYS A 342 -24.20 45.85 47.97
C LYS A 342 -23.22 47.01 47.68
N ASN A 343 -22.01 46.97 48.26
CA ASN A 343 -20.97 48.01 48.15
C ASN A 343 -19.75 47.58 47.30
N ALA A 344 -19.84 46.44 46.62
CA ALA A 344 -18.81 45.95 45.70
C ALA A 344 -19.33 45.97 44.26
N ASN A 345 -18.50 46.41 43.32
CA ASN A 345 -18.80 46.30 41.90
C ASN A 345 -18.54 44.87 41.44
N CYS A 346 -19.52 44.26 40.77
CA CYS A 346 -19.48 42.90 40.26
C CYS A 346 -19.16 42.94 38.76
N SER A 347 -18.14 42.21 38.33
CA SER A 347 -17.88 41.96 36.91
C SER A 347 -17.65 40.48 36.66
N THR A 348 -18.36 39.89 35.70
CA THR A 348 -18.13 38.51 35.26
C THR A 348 -16.84 38.46 34.42
N VAL A 349 -15.82 37.72 34.88
CA VAL A 349 -14.47 37.70 34.26
C VAL A 349 -14.19 36.44 33.46
N SER A 350 -14.89 35.34 33.76
CA SER A 350 -14.83 34.08 33.03
C SER A 350 -16.14 33.30 33.27
N PRO A 351 -16.44 32.24 32.48
CA PRO A 351 -17.65 31.45 32.68
C PRO A 351 -17.71 30.91 34.11
N GLY A 352 -18.76 31.26 34.86
CA GLY A 352 -18.92 30.84 36.25
C GLY A 352 -18.15 31.66 37.31
N GLN A 353 -17.28 32.63 36.92
CA GLN A 353 -16.49 33.42 37.87
C GLN A 353 -16.81 34.92 37.82
N THR A 354 -16.95 35.50 39.00
CA THR A 354 -17.11 36.94 39.20
C THR A 354 -15.88 37.53 39.88
N GLN A 355 -15.54 38.77 39.52
CA GLN A 355 -14.56 39.58 40.21
C GLN A 355 -15.28 40.70 40.95
N THR A 356 -14.94 40.85 42.24
CA THR A 356 -15.39 41.94 43.09
C THR A 356 -14.35 43.05 43.10
N LYS A 357 -14.75 44.28 42.76
CA LYS A 357 -13.96 45.49 43.03
C LYS A 357 -14.68 46.30 44.09
N LEU A 358 -14.10 46.36 45.30
CA LEU A 358 -14.63 47.25 46.34
C LEU A 358 -14.38 48.70 45.97
N HIS A 359 -15.36 49.56 46.25
CA HIS A 359 -15.16 51.01 46.15
C HIS A 359 -14.04 51.44 47.12
N PRO A 360 -13.07 52.26 46.71
CA PRO A 360 -11.95 52.70 47.57
C PRO A 360 -12.38 53.58 48.76
N ILE A 361 -13.67 53.85 48.94
CA ILE A 361 -14.21 54.76 49.94
C ILE A 361 -14.71 54.03 51.22
N HIS A 362 -14.64 52.70 51.25
CA HIS A 362 -14.89 51.90 52.47
C HIS A 362 -13.67 51.09 52.93
N LEU A 363 -12.45 51.59 52.70
CA LEU A 363 -11.29 51.19 53.51
C LEU A 363 -11.35 51.86 54.88
N SER A 364 -12.31 51.45 55.71
CA SER A 364 -12.26 51.63 57.15
C SER A 364 -13.30 50.72 57.79
N CYS A 365 -12.88 49.50 58.13
CA CYS A 365 -13.17 48.91 59.44
C CYS A 365 -12.39 47.60 59.62
N LYS A 366 -11.40 47.70 60.51
CA LYS A 366 -10.82 46.67 61.39
C LYS A 366 -10.38 45.33 60.78
N HIS A 367 -9.06 45.14 60.84
CA HIS A 367 -8.40 43.86 61.11
C HIS A 367 -9.30 42.91 61.90
N VAL A 368 -9.66 41.78 61.30
CA VAL A 368 -9.91 40.54 62.04
C VAL A 368 -9.15 39.44 61.31
N SER A 369 -8.08 38.99 61.96
CA SER A 369 -7.32 37.80 61.62
C SER A 369 -8.20 36.57 61.71
N LEU A 370 -8.18 35.72 60.67
CA LEU A 370 -8.55 34.30 60.72
C LEU A 370 -7.51 33.60 59.83
N ALA A 371 -6.35 33.22 60.36
CA ALA A 371 -6.12 31.95 61.06
C ALA A 371 -6.50 30.75 60.19
N GLU A 372 -5.46 30.10 59.64
CA GLU A 372 -5.49 28.69 59.23
C GLU A 372 -6.05 27.81 60.37
N PRO A 373 -6.57 26.63 60.01
CA PRO A 373 -6.12 25.46 60.73
C PRO A 373 -5.51 24.43 59.76
N MET A 374 -4.27 24.07 60.07
CA MET A 374 -3.76 22.73 59.85
C MET A 374 -4.54 21.75 60.73
N GLY A 375 -4.90 20.60 60.16
CA GLY A 375 -5.55 19.47 60.83
C GLY A 375 -5.92 18.41 59.83
#